data_AF-A0A6A6NXZ4-F1
#
_entry.id   AF-A0A6A6NXZ4-F1
#
_cell.length_a   1.000
_cell.length_b   1.000
_cell.length_c   1.000
_cell.angle_alpha   90.00
_cell.angle_beta   90.00
_cell.angle_gamma   90.00
#
_symmetry.space_group_name_H-M   'P 1'
#
loop_
_entity.id
_entity.type
_entity.pdbx_description
1 polymer ?
#
loop_
_entity_poly.entity_id
_entity_poly.type
_entity_poly.pdbx_seq_one_letter_code
_entity_poly.pdbx_strand_id
1 'polypeptide(L)'
;MAGLSETASVIAVVNMSAKLASLCFQYLVEVKHSKGNIEHLYRKVNDIKNVLEELQRLLDKQDKLQLFTARTLLDPLQRCSQELEGLEAKLKVKLEPS
;
A
#
# COMPACT_ATOMS: atom_id res chain seq x y z
N MET A 1 7.84 6.68 24.55
CA MET A 1 8.08 8.09 24.20
C MET A 1 7.96 8.22 22.69
N ALA A 2 7.14 9.17 22.25
CA ALA A 2 6.68 9.35 20.89
C ALA A 2 7.83 9.61 19.89
N GLY A 3 7.81 8.88 18.77
CA GLY A 3 8.80 9.01 17.70
C GLY A 3 8.61 8.00 16.57
N LEU A 4 7.88 6.92 16.84
CA LEU A 4 7.62 5.82 15.89
C LEU A 4 6.22 5.88 15.23
N SER A 5 5.37 6.86 15.57
CA SER A 5 3.92 6.75 15.28
C SER A 5 3.45 7.47 14.02
N GLU A 6 4.08 8.55 13.56
CA GLU A 6 3.49 9.40 12.50
C GLU A 6 4.15 9.21 11.12
N THR A 7 5.48 9.09 11.04
CA THR A 7 6.20 8.87 9.76
C THR A 7 6.39 7.39 9.40
N ALA A 8 6.38 6.50 10.39
CA ALA A 8 6.45 5.05 10.14
C ALA A 8 5.20 4.51 9.43
N SER A 9 4.04 5.16 9.62
CA SER A 9 2.77 4.72 9.04
C SER A 9 2.76 4.88 7.51
N VAL A 10 3.07 6.07 6.98
CA VAL A 10 3.04 6.31 5.53
C VAL A 10 4.07 5.44 4.79
N ILE A 11 5.31 5.40 5.28
CA ILE A 11 6.39 4.61 4.68
C ILE A 11 6.05 3.12 4.68
N ALA A 12 5.43 2.61 5.76
CA ALA A 12 4.99 1.22 5.82
C ALA A 12 3.94 0.90 4.76
N VAL A 13 2.93 1.76 4.56
CA VAL A 13 1.88 1.54 3.56
C VAL A 13 2.45 1.65 2.12
N VAL A 14 3.40 2.56 1.87
CA VAL A 14 4.12 2.64 0.58
C VAL A 14 4.85 1.33 0.28
N ASN A 15 5.63 0.83 1.23
CA ASN A 15 6.39 -0.42 1.07
C ASN A 15 5.47 -1.64 0.85
N MET A 16 4.33 -1.71 1.54
CA MET A 16 3.33 -2.75 1.31
C MET A 16 2.70 -2.66 -0.08
N SER A 17 2.36 -1.46 -0.52
CA SER A 17 1.77 -1.24 -1.85
C SER A 17 2.73 -1.67 -2.96
N ALA A 18 4.03 -1.39 -2.82
CA ALA A 18 5.05 -1.86 -3.77
C ALA A 18 5.14 -3.40 -3.83
N LYS A 19 5.10 -4.08 -2.68
CA LYS A 19 5.09 -5.55 -2.61
C LYS A 19 3.87 -6.15 -3.31
N LEU A 20 2.68 -5.62 -3.03
CA LEU A 20 1.44 -6.07 -3.66
C LEU A 20 1.44 -5.87 -5.17
N ALA A 21 1.97 -4.75 -5.66
CA ALA A 21 2.09 -4.50 -7.09
C ALA A 21 2.97 -5.56 -7.76
N SER A 22 4.08 -5.93 -7.13
CA SER A 22 4.96 -7.01 -7.61
C SER A 22 4.25 -8.36 -7.66
N LEU A 23 3.49 -8.72 -6.62
CA LEU A 23 2.74 -9.99 -6.58
C LEU A 23 1.63 -10.04 -7.64
N CYS A 24 0.90 -8.94 -7.83
CA CYS A 24 -0.12 -8.86 -8.87
C CYS A 24 0.51 -9.01 -10.27
N PHE A 25 1.68 -8.41 -10.50
CA PHE A 25 2.41 -8.57 -11.76
C PHE A 25 2.85 -10.03 -11.99
N GLN A 26 3.41 -10.70 -10.98
CA GLN A 26 3.78 -12.12 -11.07
C GLN A 26 2.57 -12.98 -11.43
N TYR A 27 1.43 -12.76 -10.77
CA TYR A 27 0.20 -13.47 -11.10
C TYR A 27 -0.26 -13.23 -12.55
N LEU A 28 -0.19 -11.99 -13.06
CA LEU A 28 -0.56 -11.67 -14.45
C LEU A 28 0.28 -12.43 -15.47
N VAL A 29 1.55 -12.69 -15.15
CA VAL A 29 2.48 -13.43 -16.00
C VAL A 29 2.24 -14.94 -15.88
N GLU A 30 1.99 -15.45 -14.68
CA GLU A 30 1.90 -16.90 -14.41
C GLU A 30 0.52 -17.51 -14.67
N VAL A 31 -0.58 -16.75 -14.52
CA VAL A 31 -1.94 -17.30 -14.58
C VAL A 31 -2.72 -16.74 -15.77
N LYS A 32 -2.86 -17.55 -16.82
CA LYS A 32 -3.49 -17.21 -18.11
C LYS A 32 -4.99 -16.89 -18.02
N HIS A 33 -5.70 -17.34 -16.97
CA HIS A 33 -7.17 -17.39 -16.94
C HIS A 33 -7.86 -16.39 -16.00
N SER A 34 -7.13 -15.47 -15.35
CA SER A 34 -7.73 -14.46 -14.44
C SER A 34 -7.14 -13.05 -14.61
N LYS A 35 -6.65 -12.73 -15.82
CA LYS A 35 -5.94 -11.48 -16.11
C LYS A 35 -6.74 -10.21 -15.78
N GLY A 36 -8.03 -10.14 -16.12
CA GLY A 36 -8.80 -8.90 -15.98
C GLY A 36 -8.96 -8.41 -14.53
N ASN A 37 -9.27 -9.32 -13.60
CA ASN A 37 -9.46 -8.96 -12.19
C ASN A 37 -8.15 -8.53 -11.51
N ILE A 38 -7.03 -9.12 -11.94
CA ILE A 38 -5.73 -8.87 -11.34
C ILE A 38 -5.04 -7.68 -11.96
N GLU A 39 -5.31 -7.39 -13.24
CA GLU A 39 -4.90 -6.14 -13.85
C GLU A 39 -5.60 -4.95 -13.18
N HIS A 40 -6.90 -5.07 -12.88
CA HIS A 40 -7.61 -4.07 -12.09
C HIS A 40 -7.01 -3.93 -10.68
N LEU A 41 -6.70 -5.04 -10.01
CA LEU A 41 -6.07 -5.01 -8.69
C LEU A 41 -4.70 -4.35 -8.71
N TYR A 42 -3.86 -4.69 -9.70
CA TYR A 42 -2.55 -4.11 -9.93
C TYR A 42 -2.63 -2.58 -10.09
N ARG A 43 -3.55 -2.10 -10.94
CA ARG A 43 -3.75 -0.64 -11.15
C ARG A 43 -4.13 0.05 -9.85
N LYS A 44 -5.12 -0.47 -9.11
CA LYS A 44 -5.56 0.09 -7.82
C LYS A 44 -4.45 0.15 -6.79
N VAL A 45 -3.67 -0.92 -6.63
CA VAL A 45 -2.54 -0.95 -5.70
C VAL A 45 -1.50 0.10 -6.09
N ASN A 46 -1.22 0.26 -7.39
CA ASN A 46 -0.26 1.24 -7.86
C ASN A 46 -0.76 2.68 -7.70
N ASP A 47 -2.06 2.93 -7.89
CA ASP A 47 -2.68 4.24 -7.62
C ASP A 47 -2.59 4.60 -6.13
N ILE A 48 -2.86 3.65 -5.23
CA ILE A 48 -2.69 3.82 -3.78
C ILE A 48 -1.23 4.17 -3.45
N LYS A 49 -0.26 3.43 -4.02
CA LYS A 49 1.16 3.70 -3.84
C LYS A 49 1.53 5.15 -4.23
N ASN A 50 1.12 5.57 -5.43
CA ASN A 50 1.45 6.91 -5.94
C ASN A 50 0.87 8.03 -5.07
N VAL A 51 -0.38 7.88 -4.60
CA VAL A 51 -1.00 8.86 -3.70
C VAL A 51 -0.25 8.96 -2.38
N LEU A 52 0.20 7.83 -1.83
CA LEU A 52 0.94 7.79 -0.57
C LEU A 52 2.36 8.35 -0.70
N GLU A 53 3.02 8.15 -1.85
CA GLU A 53 4.32 8.76 -2.16
C GLU A 53 4.23 10.29 -2.25
N GLU A 54 3.19 10.83 -2.92
CA GLU A 54 2.98 12.29 -2.94
C GLU A 54 2.61 12.83 -1.55
N LEU A 55 1.79 12.11 -0.78
CA LEU A 55 1.50 12.47 0.62
C LEU A 55 2.78 12.52 1.45
N GLN A 56 3.66 11.53 1.33
CA GLN A 56 4.96 11.53 2.00
C GLN A 56 5.80 12.74 1.60
N ARG A 57 5.88 13.05 0.30
CA ARG A 57 6.64 14.20 -0.20
C ARG A 57 6.10 15.54 0.31
N LEU A 58 4.78 15.65 0.47
CA LEU A 58 4.14 16.83 1.09
C LEU A 58 4.45 16.92 2.58
N LEU A 59 4.40 15.78 3.28
CA LEU A 59 4.75 15.68 4.69
C LEU A 59 6.24 15.93 4.95
N ASP A 60 7.14 15.75 3.99
CA ASP A 60 8.56 16.08 4.17
C ASP A 60 8.87 17.59 4.00
N LYS A 61 7.95 18.38 3.44
CA LYS A 61 8.21 19.78 3.01
C LYS A 61 7.66 20.90 3.92
N GLN A 62 6.82 20.63 4.92
CA GLN A 62 5.99 21.65 5.59
C GLN A 62 5.91 21.57 7.14
N ASP A 63 6.98 21.99 7.84
CA ASP A 63 7.29 21.82 9.28
C ASP A 63 6.18 22.00 10.38
N LYS A 64 5.07 22.69 10.14
CA LYS A 64 4.12 23.08 11.24
C LYS A 64 2.64 22.71 11.04
N LEU A 65 2.19 22.48 9.80
CA LEU A 65 0.85 21.95 9.50
C LEU A 65 0.84 20.41 9.44
N GLN A 66 2.03 19.79 9.36
CA GLN A 66 2.29 18.35 9.27
C GLN A 66 1.68 17.52 10.41
N LEU A 67 1.73 18.00 11.66
CA LEU A 67 1.32 17.20 12.82
C LEU A 67 -0.19 16.95 12.88
N PHE A 68 -1.02 17.93 12.53
CA PHE A 68 -2.48 17.77 12.63
C PHE A 68 -3.02 16.89 11.49
N THR A 69 -2.58 17.15 10.26
CA THR A 69 -2.99 16.37 9.09
C THR A 69 -2.41 14.96 9.09
N ALA A 70 -1.16 14.75 9.54
CA ALA A 70 -0.61 13.41 9.68
C ALA A 70 -1.34 12.60 10.77
N ARG A 71 -1.73 13.24 11.88
CA ARG A 71 -2.50 12.59 12.94
C ARG A 71 -3.89 12.16 12.50
N THR A 72 -4.60 12.98 11.71
CA THR A 72 -5.92 12.60 11.20
C THR A 72 -5.85 11.52 10.13
N LEU A 73 -4.71 11.39 9.44
CA LEU A 73 -4.47 10.35 8.44
C LEU A 73 -3.95 9.04 9.03
N LEU A 74 -3.55 9.00 10.30
CA LEU A 74 -2.98 7.81 10.94
C LEU A 74 -3.94 6.61 10.92
N ASP A 75 -5.19 6.80 11.37
CA ASP A 75 -6.20 5.73 11.40
C ASP A 75 -6.63 5.26 9.99
N PRO A 76 -6.86 6.16 9.00
CA PRO A 76 -7.05 5.76 7.60
C PRO A 76 -5.87 4.97 7.03
N LEU A 77 -4.62 5.40 7.28
CA LEU A 77 -3.42 4.76 6.77
C LEU A 77 -3.22 3.38 7.39
N GLN A 78 -3.44 3.25 8.69
CA GLN A 78 -3.34 1.97 9.38
C GLN A 78 -4.38 0.96 8.86
N ARG A 79 -5.63 1.42 8.63
CA ARG A 79 -6.66 0.60 7.98
C ARG A 79 -6.27 0.18 6.57
N CYS A 80 -5.75 1.11 5.77
CA CYS A 80 -5.25 0.82 4.43
C CYS A 80 -4.13 -0.25 4.49
N SER A 81 -3.18 -0.12 5.43
CA SER A 81 -2.14 -1.12 5.67
C SER A 81 -2.72 -2.52 5.92
N GLN A 82 -3.69 -2.64 6.83
CA GLN A 82 -4.31 -3.92 7.18
C GLN A 82 -5.08 -4.54 6.01
N GLU A 83 -5.77 -3.72 5.22
CA GLU A 83 -6.46 -4.19 4.02
C GLU A 83 -5.47 -4.69 2.96
N LEU A 84 -4.34 -3.99 2.78
CA LEU A 84 -3.27 -4.41 1.89
C LEU A 84 -2.60 -5.71 2.36
N GLU A 85 -2.31 -5.87 3.66
CA GLU A 85 -1.79 -7.14 4.21
C GLU A 85 -2.76 -8.30 3.98
N GLY A 86 -4.05 -8.08 4.22
CA GLY A 86 -5.09 -9.08 3.98
C GLY A 86 -5.19 -9.47 2.50
N LEU A 87 -4.99 -8.51 1.60
CA LEU A 87 -4.94 -8.76 0.16
C LEU A 87 -3.67 -9.54 -0.25
N GLU A 88 -2.52 -9.22 0.34
CA GLU A 88 -1.25 -9.91 0.11
C GLU A 88 -1.36 -11.39 0.49
N ALA A 89 -1.92 -11.68 1.67
CA ALA A 89 -2.14 -13.05 2.12
C ALA A 89 -3.04 -13.84 1.16
N LYS A 90 -4.14 -13.22 0.69
CA LYS A 90 -5.06 -13.86 -0.27
C LYS A 90 -4.40 -14.12 -1.63
N LEU A 91 -3.55 -13.20 -2.09
CA LEU A 91 -2.81 -13.36 -3.35
C LEU A 91 -1.77 -14.47 -3.25
N LYS A 92 -1.02 -14.53 -2.13
CA LYS A 92 -0.03 -15.59 -1.89
C LYS A 92 -0.66 -16.99 -1.89
N VAL A 93 -1.78 -17.17 -1.18
CA VAL A 93 -2.52 -18.45 -1.19
C VAL A 93 -2.98 -18.86 -2.59
N LYS A 94 -3.29 -17.89 -3.46
CA LYS A 94 -3.69 -18.17 -4.85
C LYS A 94 -2.50 -18.40 -5.81
N LEU A 95 -1.28 -18.08 -5.39
CA LEU A 95 -0.03 -18.26 -6.15
C LEU A 95 0.71 -19.54 -5.76
N GLU A 96 0.42 -20.16 -4.62
CA GLU A 96 1.01 -21.45 -4.27
C GLU A 96 0.46 -22.54 -5.21
N PRO A 97 1.34 -23.30 -5.89
CA PRO A 97 0.91 -24.38 -6.78
C PRO A 97 0.25 -25.50 -5.97
N SER A 98 -0.93 -25.95 -6.40
CA SER A 98 -1.53 -27.22 -5.95
C SER A 98 -0.72 -28.43 -6.43
#